data_AF-A0A6L2PUL2-F1
#
_entry.id   AF-A0A6L2PUL2-F1
#
_cell.length_a   1.000
_cell.length_b   1.000
_cell.length_c   1.000
_cell.angle_alpha   90.00
_cell.angle_beta   90.00
_cell.angle_gamma   90.00
#
_symmetry.space_group_name_H-M   'P 1'
#
loop_
_entity.id
_entity.type
_entity.pdbx_description
1 polymer ?
#
loop_
_entity_poly.entity_id
_entity_poly.type
_entity_poly.pdbx_seq_one_letter_code
_entity_poly.pdbx_strand_id
1 'polypeptide(L)'
;MALKIVARVQNPYLWGCYLLRKAECMERSSHPVTEKVLFHATGQSNIDSIARNNLDWRRSVRTKYGCGVSFSPFATYANTWCNGGIGSRRARVIARVLVGRSSSGSYSTVLPGEGYDTTDGNRGQVYVKYCDHEFYPEFMDVCGEAAYVFITLTVH
;
A
#
# COMPACT_ATOMS: atom_id res chain seq x y z
N MET A 1 -11.29 21.76 17.17
CA MET A 1 -10.35 21.51 16.05
C MET A 1 -9.73 20.15 16.28
N ALA A 2 -9.89 19.17 15.38
CA ALA A 2 -9.32 17.83 15.56
C ALA A 2 -7.92 17.78 14.94
N LEU A 3 -6.91 17.34 15.70
CA LEU A 3 -5.55 17.18 15.19
C LEU A 3 -5.44 15.87 14.44
N LYS A 4 -4.95 15.93 13.20
CA LYS A 4 -4.67 14.75 12.40
C LYS A 4 -3.26 14.29 12.65
N ILE A 5 -3.14 13.12 13.26
CA ILE A 5 -1.85 12.54 13.60
C ILE A 5 -1.36 11.73 12.39
N VAL A 6 -0.19 12.10 11.86
CA VAL A 6 0.58 11.31 10.90
C VAL A 6 1.63 10.55 11.69
N ALA A 7 1.48 9.24 11.75
CA ALA A 7 2.39 8.37 12.45
C ALA A 7 3.41 7.78 11.48
N ARG A 8 4.71 7.99 11.74
CA ARG A 8 5.79 7.28 11.05
C ARG A 8 5.91 5.87 11.60
N VAL A 9 5.88 4.87 10.73
CA VAL A 9 6.10 3.48 11.10
C VAL A 9 7.61 3.24 11.21
N GLN A 10 8.04 2.74 12.36
CA GLN A 10 9.40 2.29 12.60
C GLN A 10 9.38 0.79 12.92
N ASN A 11 9.46 -0.02 11.87
CA ASN A 11 9.57 -1.47 11.96
C ASN A 11 10.85 -1.92 11.24
N PRO A 12 11.97 -2.11 11.97
CA PRO A 12 13.27 -2.44 11.37
C PRO A 12 13.25 -3.74 10.57
N TYR A 13 12.46 -4.72 10.99
CA TYR A 13 12.32 -6.00 10.28
C TYR A 13 11.68 -5.80 8.91
N LEU A 14 10.49 -5.16 8.86
CA LEU A 14 9.81 -4.90 7.59
C LEU A 14 10.65 -3.99 6.68
N TRP A 15 11.34 -3.01 7.26
CA TRP A 15 12.24 -2.14 6.51
C TRP A 15 13.42 -2.91 5.90
N GLY A 16 14.05 -3.81 6.66
CA GLY A 16 15.13 -4.67 6.17
C GLY A 16 14.69 -5.57 5.02
N CYS A 17 13.55 -6.26 5.17
CA CYS A 17 12.98 -7.10 4.10
C CYS A 17 12.66 -6.28 2.84
N TYR A 18 12.10 -5.08 3.00
CA TYR A 18 11.81 -4.17 1.89
C TYR A 18 13.07 -3.73 1.15
N LEU A 19 14.13 -3.33 1.89
CA LEU A 19 15.40 -2.92 1.29
C LEU A 19 16.06 -4.07 0.53
N LEU A 20 16.04 -5.29 1.08
CA LEU A 20 16.56 -6.47 0.41
C LEU A 20 15.80 -6.75 -0.89
N ARG A 21 14.46 -6.74 -0.85
CA ARG A 21 13.63 -6.92 -2.06
C ARG A 21 13.87 -5.81 -3.08
N LYS A 22 14.03 -4.56 -2.64
CA LYS A 22 14.35 -3.43 -3.51
C LYS A 22 15.68 -3.66 -4.25
N ALA A 23 16.73 -4.05 -3.54
CA ALA A 23 18.02 -4.34 -4.15
C ALA A 23 17.92 -5.48 -5.17
N GLU A 24 17.24 -6.58 -4.80
CA GLU A 24 16.98 -7.71 -5.69
C GLU A 24 16.25 -7.28 -6.97
N CYS A 25 15.16 -6.51 -6.84
CA CYS A 25 14.40 -6.01 -7.97
C CYS A 25 15.23 -5.09 -8.88
N MET A 26 16.10 -4.25 -8.31
CA MET A 26 16.94 -3.34 -9.08
C MET A 26 18.04 -4.06 -9.87
N GLU A 27 18.58 -5.15 -9.33
CA GLU A 27 19.69 -5.89 -9.96
C GLU A 27 19.21 -6.97 -10.94
N ARG A 28 18.09 -7.65 -10.63
CA ARG A 28 17.66 -8.86 -11.34
C ARG A 28 16.48 -8.66 -12.29
N SER A 29 15.77 -7.53 -12.21
CA SER A 29 14.65 -7.29 -13.11
C SER A 29 15.16 -6.98 -14.51
N SER A 30 14.56 -7.62 -15.51
CA SER A 30 14.81 -7.31 -16.92
C SER A 30 14.25 -5.94 -17.37
N HIS A 31 13.63 -5.19 -16.44
CA HIS A 31 12.98 -3.92 -16.69
C HIS A 31 13.18 -2.95 -15.54
N PRO A 32 13.09 -1.63 -15.77
CA PRO A 32 13.21 -0.63 -14.71
C PRO A 32 12.15 -0.82 -13.63
N VAL A 33 12.59 -0.88 -12.37
CA VAL A 33 11.72 -0.86 -11.20
C VAL A 33 11.78 0.51 -10.55
N THR A 34 10.61 1.11 -10.34
CA THR A 34 10.47 2.43 -9.73
C THR A 34 9.91 2.32 -8.32
N GLU A 35 10.47 3.08 -7.38
CA GLU A 35 9.86 3.25 -6.07
C GLU A 35 8.85 4.40 -6.13
N LYS A 36 7.60 4.13 -5.76
CA LYS A 36 6.52 5.12 -5.70
C LYS A 36 6.01 5.26 -4.28
N VAL A 37 5.65 6.49 -3.89
CA VAL A 37 4.86 6.74 -2.68
C VAL A 37 3.39 6.67 -3.06
N LEU A 38 2.67 5.70 -2.53
CA LEU A 38 1.26 5.45 -2.86
C LEU A 38 0.41 5.30 -1.59
N PHE A 39 -0.90 5.47 -1.75
CA PHE A 39 -1.89 5.43 -0.68
C PHE A 39 -2.69 4.13 -0.70
N HIS A 40 -2.92 3.56 0.48
CA HIS A 40 -3.85 2.47 0.71
C HIS A 40 -4.83 2.86 1.82
N ALA A 41 -6.12 2.92 1.53
CA ALA A 41 -7.14 3.24 2.53
C ALA A 41 -7.65 1.98 3.22
N THR A 42 -7.76 2.03 4.55
CA THR A 42 -8.14 0.91 5.41
C THR A 42 -8.96 1.41 6.61
N GLY A 43 -9.37 0.50 7.48
CA GLY A 43 -10.02 0.85 8.75
C GLY A 43 -8.98 1.21 9.82
N GLN A 44 -9.32 2.12 10.72
CA GLN A 44 -8.45 2.48 11.85
C GLN A 44 -8.06 1.26 12.71
N SER A 45 -8.95 0.26 12.80
CA SER A 45 -8.70 -1.00 13.51
C SER A 45 -7.54 -1.83 12.92
N ASN A 46 -7.12 -1.55 11.69
CA ASN A 46 -6.06 -2.29 11.01
C ASN A 46 -4.67 -1.65 11.18
N ILE A 47 -4.58 -0.42 11.71
CA ILE A 47 -3.32 0.34 11.82
C ILE A 47 -2.25 -0.49 12.52
N ASP A 48 -2.54 -1.00 13.71
CA ASP A 48 -1.58 -1.76 14.52
C ASP A 48 -1.11 -3.04 13.81
N SER A 49 -2.03 -3.78 13.20
CA SER A 49 -1.69 -5.01 12.48
C SER A 49 -0.84 -4.71 11.26
N ILE A 50 -1.14 -3.65 10.51
CA ILE A 50 -0.38 -3.29 9.31
C ILE A 50 1.02 -2.77 9.69
N ALA A 51 1.14 -1.99 10.77
CA ALA A 51 2.43 -1.50 11.24
C ALA A 51 3.35 -2.65 11.68
N ARG A 52 2.79 -3.69 12.31
CA ARG A 52 3.55 -4.86 12.78
C ARG A 52 3.83 -5.88 11.67
N ASN A 53 2.82 -6.19 10.87
CA ASN A 53 2.82 -7.37 10.00
C ASN A 53 2.75 -7.05 8.49
N ASN A 54 2.74 -5.76 8.13
CA ASN A 54 2.50 -5.28 6.76
C ASN A 54 1.06 -5.54 6.25
N LEU A 55 0.77 -5.12 5.02
CA LEU A 55 -0.49 -5.42 4.32
C LEU A 55 -0.46 -6.86 3.80
N ASP A 56 -1.45 -7.67 4.20
CA ASP A 56 -1.60 -9.05 3.73
C ASP A 56 -2.40 -9.08 2.42
N TRP A 57 -1.71 -9.35 1.31
CA TRP A 57 -2.33 -9.43 -0.02
C TRP A 57 -3.37 -10.55 -0.12
N ARG A 58 -3.24 -11.62 0.67
CA ARG A 58 -4.14 -12.79 0.68
C ARG A 58 -5.50 -12.48 1.31
N ARG A 59 -5.57 -11.41 2.11
CA ARG A 59 -6.80 -10.93 2.77
C ARG A 59 -7.45 -9.76 2.03
N SER A 60 -6.96 -9.42 0.84
CA SER A 60 -7.51 -8.30 0.08
C SER A 60 -8.90 -8.61 -0.45
N VAL A 61 -9.87 -7.79 -0.07
CA VAL A 61 -11.26 -7.86 -0.55
C VAL A 61 -11.54 -6.91 -1.71
N ARG A 62 -10.58 -6.03 -2.05
CA ARG A 62 -10.72 -5.00 -3.10
C ARG A 62 -10.05 -5.49 -4.38
N THR A 63 -10.71 -6.42 -5.06
CA THR A 63 -10.05 -7.18 -6.14
C THR A 63 -10.30 -6.66 -7.54
N LYS A 64 -11.02 -5.55 -7.75
CA LYS A 64 -11.44 -5.07 -9.10
C LYS A 64 -10.33 -5.11 -10.18
N TYR A 65 -9.08 -4.83 -9.80
CA TYR A 65 -7.91 -4.82 -10.69
C TYR A 65 -6.86 -5.89 -10.32
N GLY A 66 -7.20 -6.84 -9.46
CA GLY A 66 -6.29 -7.88 -8.99
C GLY A 66 -6.57 -8.35 -7.56
N CYS A 67 -6.40 -9.65 -7.30
CA CYS A 67 -6.47 -10.27 -5.97
C CYS A 67 -5.20 -10.05 -5.14
N GLY A 68 -4.80 -8.79 -5.01
CA GLY A 68 -3.63 -8.36 -4.22
C GLY A 68 -3.90 -7.05 -3.48
N VAL A 69 -2.84 -6.45 -2.95
CA VAL A 69 -2.95 -5.16 -2.25
C VAL A 69 -3.05 -4.02 -3.26
N SER A 70 -4.18 -3.33 -3.26
CA SER A 70 -4.42 -2.17 -4.12
C SER A 70 -3.93 -0.86 -3.49
N PHE A 71 -3.11 -0.12 -4.22
CA PHE A 71 -2.60 1.21 -3.92
C PHE A 71 -3.08 2.23 -4.95
N SER A 72 -3.03 3.53 -4.62
CA SER A 72 -3.35 4.63 -5.54
C SER A 72 -2.38 5.79 -5.37
N PRO A 73 -2.00 6.50 -6.44
CA PRO A 73 -1.27 7.77 -6.31
C PRO A 73 -2.13 8.88 -5.70
N PHE A 74 -3.46 8.72 -5.66
CA PHE A 74 -4.38 9.73 -5.15
C PHE A 74 -5.04 9.26 -3.85
N ALA A 75 -4.79 9.97 -2.76
CA ALA A 75 -5.38 9.67 -1.45
C ALA A 75 -6.91 9.74 -1.47
N THR A 76 -7.48 10.66 -2.26
CA THR A 76 -8.93 10.77 -2.48
C THR A 76 -9.50 9.53 -3.13
N TYR A 77 -8.86 9.03 -4.20
CA TYR A 77 -9.28 7.81 -4.89
C TYR A 77 -9.21 6.59 -3.95
N ALA A 78 -8.09 6.41 -3.24
CA ALA A 78 -7.94 5.34 -2.26
C ALA A 78 -9.06 5.37 -1.22
N ASN A 79 -9.36 6.56 -0.67
CA ASN A 79 -10.40 6.75 0.34
C ASN A 79 -11.82 6.51 -0.21
N THR A 80 -12.15 7.01 -1.40
CA THR A 80 -13.46 6.83 -2.05
C THR A 80 -13.79 5.35 -2.24
N TRP A 81 -12.79 4.55 -2.63
CA TRP A 81 -12.95 3.12 -2.90
C TRP A 81 -12.53 2.22 -1.73
N CYS A 82 -12.40 2.77 -0.53
CA CYS A 82 -12.22 1.99 0.70
C CYS A 82 -13.50 1.17 1.00
N ASN A 83 -13.39 0.09 1.79
CA ASN A 83 -14.56 -0.73 2.14
C ASN A 83 -15.62 0.14 2.87
N GLY A 84 -16.81 0.24 2.28
CA GLY A 84 -17.91 1.04 2.82
C GLY A 84 -18.34 0.65 4.24
N GLY A 85 -18.18 -0.62 4.61
CA GLY A 85 -18.48 -1.13 5.95
C GLY A 85 -17.60 -0.55 7.06
N ILE A 86 -16.48 0.10 6.74
CA ILE A 86 -15.63 0.81 7.70
C ILE A 86 -16.29 2.11 8.20
N GLY A 87 -17.24 2.67 7.45
CA GLY A 87 -17.89 3.93 7.79
C GLY A 87 -16.90 5.10 7.82
N SER A 88 -17.00 5.95 8.85
CA SER A 88 -16.14 7.13 9.05
C SER A 88 -14.79 6.82 9.71
N ARG A 89 -14.60 5.62 10.29
CA ARG A 89 -13.38 5.21 11.00
C ARG A 89 -12.29 4.74 10.05
N ARG A 90 -11.97 5.58 9.06
CA ARG A 90 -10.97 5.29 8.02
C ARG A 90 -9.59 5.78 8.42
N ALA A 91 -8.59 5.10 7.91
CA ALA A 91 -7.18 5.46 7.96
C ALA A 91 -6.56 5.29 6.59
N ARG A 92 -5.45 5.97 6.33
CA ARG A 92 -4.65 5.78 5.11
C ARG A 92 -3.25 5.39 5.49
N VAL A 93 -2.75 4.38 4.80
CA VAL A 93 -1.35 3.98 4.80
C VAL A 93 -0.70 4.67 3.62
N ILE A 94 0.42 5.33 3.88
CA ILE A 94 1.32 5.92 2.89
C ILE A 94 2.51 4.97 2.81
N ALA A 95 2.61 4.26 1.69
CA ALA A 95 3.59 3.20 1.51
C ALA A 95 4.58 3.55 0.41
N ARG A 96 5.83 3.13 0.59
CA ARG A 96 6.77 2.95 -0.52
C ARG A 96 6.42 1.67 -1.23
N VAL A 97 6.28 1.71 -2.55
CA VAL A 97 5.84 0.58 -3.37
C VAL A 97 6.78 0.45 -4.56
N LEU A 98 7.34 -0.74 -4.75
CA LEU A 98 8.14 -1.10 -5.91
C LEU A 98 7.22 -1.45 -7.07
N VAL A 99 7.31 -0.69 -8.16
CA VAL A 99 6.49 -0.85 -9.37
C VAL A 99 7.41 -1.01 -10.56
N GLY A 100 7.42 -2.20 -11.15
CA GLY A 100 8.08 -2.47 -12.43
C GLY A 100 7.08 -2.50 -13.58
N ARG A 101 7.08 -3.59 -14.36
CA ARG A 101 6.16 -3.77 -15.48
C ARG A 101 4.72 -3.97 -14.99
N SER A 102 3.85 -3.13 -15.52
CA SER A 102 2.41 -3.16 -15.24
C SER A 102 1.62 -3.72 -16.42
N SER A 103 0.57 -4.47 -16.12
CA SER A 103 -0.43 -4.94 -17.08
C SER A 103 -1.85 -4.64 -16.59
N SER A 104 -2.84 -4.58 -17.47
CA SER A 104 -4.23 -4.42 -17.05
C SER A 104 -4.69 -5.61 -16.21
N GLY A 105 -5.13 -5.35 -14.97
CA GLY A 105 -5.65 -6.39 -14.10
C GLY A 105 -7.18 -6.51 -14.12
N SER A 106 -7.68 -7.60 -13.54
CA SER A 106 -9.11 -7.88 -13.40
C SER A 106 -9.42 -8.53 -12.04
N TYR A 107 -10.70 -8.71 -11.73
CA TYR A 107 -11.17 -9.33 -10.49
C TYR A 107 -10.76 -10.80 -10.30
N SER A 108 -10.34 -11.48 -11.36
CA SER A 108 -9.86 -12.85 -11.33
C SER A 108 -8.33 -12.96 -11.40
N THR A 109 -7.61 -11.83 -11.51
CA THR A 109 -6.15 -11.84 -11.61
C THR A 109 -5.53 -12.14 -10.25
N VAL A 110 -5.12 -13.38 -10.02
CA VAL A 110 -4.43 -13.81 -8.78
C VAL A 110 -2.95 -13.46 -8.82
N LEU A 111 -2.34 -13.50 -10.01
CA LEU A 111 -1.00 -13.02 -10.31
C LEU A 111 -1.00 -12.38 -11.70
N PRO A 112 -0.17 -11.36 -11.94
CA PRO A 112 0.01 -10.80 -13.27
C PRO A 112 0.65 -11.83 -14.22
N GLY A 113 0.54 -11.58 -15.53
CA GLY A 113 1.16 -12.44 -16.55
C GLY A 113 2.69 -12.48 -16.44
N GLU A 114 3.32 -13.40 -17.16
CA GLU A 114 4.78 -13.54 -17.16
C GLU A 114 5.49 -12.22 -17.51
N GLY A 115 6.50 -11.86 -16.73
CA GLY A 115 7.27 -10.63 -16.90
C GLY A 115 6.60 -9.35 -16.39
N TYR A 116 5.45 -9.45 -15.73
CA TYR A 116 4.78 -8.35 -15.04
C TYR A 116 4.79 -8.58 -13.53
N ASP A 117 5.03 -7.52 -12.76
CA ASP A 117 5.02 -7.57 -11.28
C ASP A 117 3.81 -6.84 -10.68
N THR A 118 3.18 -5.96 -11.45
CA THR A 118 2.10 -5.10 -11.03
C THR A 118 0.94 -5.22 -12.00
N THR A 119 -0.29 -5.13 -11.50
CA THR A 119 -1.41 -4.77 -12.37
C THR A 119 -1.83 -3.33 -12.13
N ASP A 120 -2.20 -2.66 -13.21
CA ASP A 120 -2.76 -1.32 -13.16
C ASP A 120 -4.26 -1.32 -13.44
N GLY A 121 -4.89 -0.20 -13.08
CA GLY A 121 -6.32 0.00 -13.26
C GLY A 121 -6.69 1.46 -13.28
N ASN A 122 -7.88 1.74 -13.84
CA ASN A 122 -8.48 3.07 -13.87
C ASN A 122 -7.54 4.16 -14.42
N ARG A 123 -6.93 3.93 -15.59
CA ARG A 123 -6.01 4.89 -16.26
C ARG A 123 -4.83 5.29 -15.35
N GLY A 124 -4.20 4.31 -14.70
CA GLY A 124 -3.02 4.53 -13.84
C GLY A 124 -3.33 5.03 -12.43
N GLN A 125 -4.61 5.03 -12.01
CA GLN A 125 -4.99 5.44 -10.65
C GLN A 125 -4.95 4.30 -9.63
N VAL A 126 -4.70 3.07 -10.08
CA VAL A 126 -4.54 1.90 -9.21
C VAL A 126 -3.29 1.12 -9.61
N TYR A 127 -2.55 0.68 -8.60
CA TYR A 127 -1.47 -0.30 -8.71
C TYR A 127 -1.77 -1.44 -7.73
N VAL A 128 -1.75 -2.69 -8.19
CA VAL A 128 -1.97 -3.86 -7.34
C VAL A 128 -0.68 -4.67 -7.25
N LYS A 129 -0.26 -4.99 -6.02
CA LYS A 129 0.92 -5.80 -5.71
C LYS A 129 0.51 -7.14 -5.09
N TYR A 130 1.27 -8.17 -5.41
CA TYR A 130 0.91 -9.57 -5.14
C TYR A 130 1.94 -10.33 -4.31
N CYS A 131 3.08 -9.69 -4.01
CA CYS A 131 4.13 -10.30 -3.21
C CYS A 131 4.43 -9.47 -1.97
N ASP A 132 4.82 -10.18 -0.91
CA ASP A 132 5.32 -9.56 0.31
C ASP A 132 6.59 -8.76 0.03
N HIS A 133 6.82 -7.72 0.84
CA HIS A 133 8.02 -6.88 0.82
C HIS A 133 8.27 -6.06 -0.45
N GLU A 134 7.36 -6.09 -1.44
CA GLU A 134 7.35 -5.12 -2.54
C GLU A 134 6.81 -3.75 -2.11
N PHE A 135 6.33 -3.63 -0.88
CA PHE A 135 5.86 -2.40 -0.28
C PHE A 135 6.18 -2.33 1.22
N TYR A 136 6.38 -1.11 1.70
CA TYR A 136 6.64 -0.79 3.10
C TYR A 136 5.71 0.34 3.56
N PRO A 137 4.88 0.14 4.60
CA PRO A 137 4.08 1.20 5.19
C PRO A 137 5.03 2.16 5.91
N GLU A 138 5.19 3.38 5.39
CA GLU A 138 6.12 4.35 5.95
C GLU A 138 5.42 5.32 6.91
N PHE A 139 4.22 5.74 6.55
CA PHE A 139 3.39 6.60 7.38
C PHE A 139 1.94 6.13 7.40
N MET A 140 1.21 6.51 8.45
CA MET A 140 -0.23 6.27 8.56
C MET A 140 -0.94 7.50 9.11
N ASP A 141 -2.15 7.77 8.64
CA ASP A 141 -2.99 8.84 9.16
C ASP A 141 -4.46 8.43 9.29
N VAL A 142 -5.20 9.10 10.17
CA VAL A 142 -6.66 8.92 10.31
C VAL A 142 -7.41 9.90 9.41
N CYS A 143 -8.47 9.48 8.71
CA CYS A 143 -9.25 10.36 7.84
C CYS A 143 -10.14 11.32 8.65
N GLY A 144 -10.07 12.63 8.35
CA GLY A 144 -10.84 13.72 8.97
C GLY A 144 -10.35 15.10 8.46
N GLU A 145 -11.11 16.17 8.74
CA GLU A 145 -10.70 17.56 8.44
C GLU A 145 -9.76 18.12 9.53
N ALA A 146 -8.78 18.94 9.11
CA ALA A 146 -7.85 19.77 9.90
C ALA A 146 -6.39 19.29 10.07
N ALA A 147 -5.61 20.14 10.75
CA ALA A 147 -4.14 20.28 10.76
C ALA A 147 -3.34 19.05 11.25
N TYR A 148 -2.09 18.94 10.79
CA TYR A 148 -1.23 17.76 10.96
C TYR A 148 -0.27 17.85 12.15
N VAL A 149 -0.12 16.74 12.89
CA VAL A 149 0.93 16.51 13.91
C VAL A 149 1.65 15.21 13.56
N PHE A 150 2.99 15.20 13.61
CA PHE A 150 3.80 14.01 13.33
C PHE A 150 4.17 13.27 14.62
N ILE A 151 3.90 11.97 14.68
CA ILE A 151 4.36 11.09 15.78
C ILE A 151 5.07 9.85 15.22
N THR A 152 5.70 9.06 16.08
CA THR A 152 6.39 7.82 15.70
C THR A 152 5.69 6.60 16.32
N LEU A 153 5.44 5.57 15.51
CA LEU A 153 4.98 4.24 15.91
C LEU A 153 6.16 3.27 15.82
N THR A 154 6.82 3.02 16.94
CA THR A 154 7.89 2.03 17.05
C THR A 154 7.28 0.64 17.26
N VAL A 155 7.66 -0.31 16.42
CA VAL A 155 7.30 -1.72 16.57
C VAL A 155 8.49 -2.45 17.19
N HIS A 156 8.25 -3.08 18.35
CA HIS A 156 9.19 -3.95 19.05
C HIS A 156 8.90 -5.42 18.72
#